data_AF-K0T1M1-F1
#
_entry.id   AF-K0T1M1-F1
#
_cell.length_a   1.000
_cell.length_b   1.000
_cell.length_c   1.000
_cell.angle_alpha   90.00
_cell.angle_beta   90.00
_cell.angle_gamma   90.00
#
_symmetry.space_group_name_H-M   'P 1'
#
loop_
_entity.id
_entity.type
_entity.pdbx_description
1 polymer ?
#
loop_
_entity_poly.entity_id
_entity_poly.type
_entity_poly.pdbx_seq_one_letter_code
_entity_poly.pdbx_strand_id
1 'polypeptide(L)'
;MELERRKGYDSISDEAAVLDPSPSSSAKNGSSNGHHRSSRRRPSVSKIRYISLGMLLGVLMAWSKPIFENLRWLSAYARRSTERNPHHRGGASRRHPRLHSWLDGVDGRKRRPKVSIGPRPYFLIDQLDGEAYPELKQTLEQCARTIKTFQASDFVLGHRGAALEFPEHSDRGHNAASRLGAGIVECDINLTKDRQLICRHERCDLHLTTDVLLTPLAGRCSRPFRPATATNRASARCCTTDFTLEEIQTQLCSRMSSSNSRAKTPRQYVSHNPSYRTDLYSHDCPHIQSHRDFMDVVDANGGSFVPEFKMLENSFFTKEYTRRNFLDQVIADYNATDPERVYPQSFDWEDLYYVAEQTDYGVNTFALDKNWLTTLTASDASLREYFQPLLTHGVTAIAPALFMLLEVGENETIVPSSYARIARDMGLDIVPWTLERSDALAKGGGWYFSKLSRVLREDADILKVLDVLYEDVGIKAIWTDWPSIATFYANCKGIDLR
;
A
#
# COMPACT_ATOMS: atom_id res chain seq x y z
N MET A 1 -33.59 4.59 -10.11
CA MET A 1 -32.49 3.67 -10.48
C MET A 1 -31.10 4.35 -10.36
N GLU A 2 -30.97 5.40 -9.53
CA GLU A 2 -29.74 6.25 -9.41
C GLU A 2 -29.29 6.42 -7.94
N LEU A 3 -29.79 5.58 -7.02
CA LEU A 3 -29.72 5.85 -5.56
C LEU A 3 -29.29 4.66 -4.69
N GLU A 4 -28.99 3.49 -5.28
CA GLU A 4 -28.50 2.32 -4.54
C GLU A 4 -27.00 2.03 -4.73
N ARG A 5 -26.29 2.83 -5.53
CA ARG A 5 -24.85 2.64 -5.80
C ARG A 5 -23.90 3.20 -4.72
N ARG A 6 -24.41 3.52 -3.50
CA ARG A 6 -23.65 4.15 -2.39
C ARG A 6 -23.77 3.43 -1.03
N LYS A 7 -24.04 2.12 -1.03
CA LYS A 7 -23.95 1.27 0.18
C LYS A 7 -23.03 0.08 -0.08
N GLY A 8 -21.74 0.30 0.15
CA GLY A 8 -20.67 -0.67 -0.12
C GLY A 8 -19.35 -0.28 0.55
N TYR A 9 -19.42 0.37 1.71
CA TYR A 9 -18.28 0.59 2.60
C TYR A 9 -18.43 -0.35 3.81
N ASP A 10 -18.19 -1.63 3.58
CA ASP A 10 -17.73 -2.53 4.63
C ASP A 10 -16.27 -2.88 4.31
N SER A 11 -15.43 -2.75 5.31
CA SER A 11 -14.00 -3.02 5.26
C SER A 11 -13.74 -4.45 4.77
N ILE A 12 -12.93 -4.60 3.71
CA ILE A 12 -12.16 -5.84 3.53
C ILE A 12 -11.06 -5.81 4.59
N SER A 13 -11.40 -6.28 5.80
CA SER A 13 -10.38 -6.75 6.73
C SER A 13 -9.70 -7.95 6.09
N ASP A 14 -8.37 -7.97 6.04
CA ASP A 14 -7.52 -9.09 5.57
C ASP A 14 -7.64 -10.37 6.44
N GLU A 15 -8.80 -10.64 7.08
CA GLU A 15 -9.17 -11.98 7.52
C GLU A 15 -9.47 -12.84 6.29
N ALA A 16 -8.42 -13.27 5.60
CA ALA A 16 -8.47 -14.39 4.67
C ALA A 16 -8.93 -15.64 5.44
N ALA A 17 -10.23 -15.89 5.44
CA ALA A 17 -10.83 -17.02 6.13
C ALA A 17 -10.33 -18.32 5.47
N VAL A 18 -9.58 -19.11 6.24
CA VAL A 18 -9.22 -20.49 5.88
C VAL A 18 -10.50 -21.26 5.55
N LEU A 19 -10.62 -21.69 4.29
CA LEU A 19 -11.68 -22.57 3.80
C LEU A 19 -11.03 -23.81 3.19
N ASP A 20 -11.36 -24.95 3.78
CA ASP A 20 -10.84 -26.29 3.46
C ASP A 20 -11.82 -26.99 2.49
N PRO A 21 -11.39 -27.62 1.38
CA PRO A 21 -12.30 -28.10 0.33
C PRO A 21 -12.67 -29.58 0.46
N SER A 22 -13.97 -29.91 0.33
CA SER A 22 -14.49 -31.29 0.19
C SER A 22 -15.98 -31.32 -0.25
N PRO A 23 -16.50 -32.40 -0.88
CA PRO A 23 -16.86 -32.27 -2.30
C PRO A 23 -18.27 -32.76 -2.75
N SER A 24 -18.64 -32.39 -3.99
CA SER A 24 -19.68 -32.99 -4.88
C SER A 24 -21.16 -32.87 -4.42
N SER A 25 -22.14 -32.59 -5.30
CA SER A 25 -22.60 -33.49 -6.37
C SER A 25 -23.42 -32.82 -7.49
N SER A 26 -23.61 -33.55 -8.60
CA SER A 26 -24.27 -33.16 -9.86
C SER A 26 -25.81 -33.16 -9.88
N ALA A 27 -26.43 -32.41 -10.81
CA ALA A 27 -27.47 -32.95 -11.72
C ALA A 27 -27.77 -32.09 -12.99
N LYS A 28 -28.06 -32.81 -14.07
CA LYS A 28 -28.53 -32.40 -15.43
C LYS A 28 -29.99 -31.86 -15.39
N ASN A 29 -30.70 -31.39 -16.45
CA ASN A 29 -30.64 -31.59 -17.91
C ASN A 29 -31.62 -30.65 -18.69
N GLY A 30 -31.50 -30.53 -20.03
CA GLY A 30 -32.55 -30.05 -20.98
C GLY A 30 -32.42 -28.59 -21.48
N SER A 31 -32.22 -28.22 -22.77
CA SER A 31 -32.89 -28.57 -24.06
C SER A 31 -34.27 -27.84 -24.23
N SER A 32 -34.64 -27.14 -25.32
CA SER A 32 -34.18 -27.19 -26.73
C SER A 32 -34.50 -25.93 -27.60
N ASN A 33 -33.75 -25.82 -28.73
CA ASN A 33 -34.12 -25.38 -30.11
C ASN A 33 -34.79 -24.03 -30.51
N GLY A 34 -34.35 -23.50 -31.68
CA GLY A 34 -35.09 -22.50 -32.48
C GLY A 34 -34.26 -21.52 -33.34
N HIS A 35 -33.28 -21.94 -34.16
CA HIS A 35 -33.27 -21.73 -35.64
C HIS A 35 -34.08 -20.52 -36.18
N HIS A 36 -33.47 -19.50 -36.80
CA HIS A 36 -33.15 -19.54 -38.24
C HIS A 36 -32.08 -18.53 -38.75
N ARG A 37 -31.42 -18.94 -39.84
CA ARG A 37 -30.61 -18.19 -40.83
C ARG A 37 -31.31 -16.94 -41.42
N SER A 38 -30.69 -16.04 -42.22
CA SER A 38 -29.31 -15.55 -42.44
C SER A 38 -29.34 -14.61 -43.68
N SER A 39 -28.51 -13.55 -43.75
CA SER A 39 -27.75 -13.20 -44.98
C SER A 39 -26.84 -11.98 -44.78
N ARG A 40 -25.73 -11.94 -45.52
CA ARG A 40 -24.80 -10.80 -45.64
C ARG A 40 -24.89 -10.23 -47.05
N ARG A 41 -24.66 -8.91 -47.22
CA ARG A 41 -23.81 -8.34 -48.29
C ARG A 41 -23.44 -6.87 -48.00
N ARG A 42 -22.21 -6.50 -48.36
CA ARG A 42 -21.58 -5.14 -48.37
C ARG A 42 -21.46 -4.68 -49.85
N PRO A 43 -20.78 -3.57 -50.19
CA PRO A 43 -20.91 -2.16 -49.77
C PRO A 43 -21.02 -1.19 -50.98
N SER A 44 -21.04 0.14 -50.77
CA SER A 44 -20.68 1.15 -51.80
C SER A 44 -20.19 2.47 -51.17
N VAL A 45 -19.63 3.39 -51.97
CA VAL A 45 -18.53 4.30 -51.57
C VAL A 45 -18.76 5.79 -51.92
N SER A 46 -18.28 6.67 -51.02
CA SER A 46 -17.88 8.10 -51.19
C SER A 46 -18.95 9.21 -51.37
N LYS A 47 -18.80 10.29 -50.58
CA LYS A 47 -18.39 11.63 -51.10
C LYS A 47 -17.98 12.61 -49.98
N ILE A 48 -17.18 13.60 -50.37
CA ILE A 48 -16.50 14.65 -49.59
C ILE A 48 -16.63 15.93 -50.46
N ARG A 49 -16.74 17.20 -50.00
CA ARG A 49 -16.39 17.94 -48.76
C ARG A 49 -17.41 19.08 -48.54
N TYR A 50 -17.45 19.70 -47.34
CA TYR A 50 -17.39 21.17 -47.12
C TYR A 50 -17.55 21.49 -45.62
N ILE A 51 -16.63 22.25 -45.02
CA ILE A 51 -16.74 22.83 -43.66
C ILE A 51 -16.43 24.32 -43.77
N SER A 52 -17.26 25.15 -43.14
CA SER A 52 -17.20 26.61 -43.20
C SER A 52 -16.43 27.23 -42.02
N LEU A 53 -16.01 28.49 -42.22
CA LEU A 53 -15.00 29.22 -41.44
C LEU A 53 -15.37 29.55 -39.97
N GLY A 54 -16.51 29.09 -39.46
CA GLY A 54 -17.03 29.47 -38.13
C GLY A 54 -16.34 28.79 -36.93
N MET A 55 -15.65 27.67 -37.14
CA MET A 55 -15.15 26.83 -36.03
C MET A 55 -13.87 27.38 -35.36
N LEU A 56 -13.15 28.30 -36.01
CA LEU A 56 -11.85 28.82 -35.56
C LEU A 56 -11.94 29.95 -34.51
N LEU A 57 -13.06 30.69 -34.45
CA LEU A 57 -13.25 31.76 -33.47
C LEU A 57 -13.74 31.27 -32.10
N GLY A 58 -14.42 30.13 -32.04
CA GLY A 58 -14.87 29.53 -30.77
C GLY A 58 -13.72 29.02 -29.89
N VAL A 59 -12.63 28.54 -30.51
CA VAL A 59 -11.47 27.98 -29.79
C VAL A 59 -10.70 29.08 -29.04
N LEU A 60 -10.53 30.27 -29.62
CA LEU A 60 -9.73 31.34 -29.00
C LEU A 60 -10.37 31.96 -27.74
N MET A 61 -11.70 31.90 -27.58
CA MET A 61 -12.37 32.41 -26.37
C MET A 61 -12.45 31.38 -25.22
N ALA A 62 -12.19 30.10 -25.49
CA ALA A 62 -12.21 29.05 -24.46
C ALA A 62 -10.95 29.07 -23.56
N TRP A 63 -9.82 29.58 -24.07
CA TRP A 63 -8.51 29.52 -23.41
C TRP A 63 -8.16 30.73 -22.53
N SER A 64 -8.98 31.79 -22.52
CA SER A 64 -8.70 33.00 -21.73
C SER A 64 -9.18 32.95 -20.28
N LYS A 65 -10.15 32.07 -19.94
CA LYS A 65 -10.67 31.96 -18.57
C LYS A 65 -9.67 31.40 -17.55
N PRO A 66 -8.91 30.31 -17.82
CA PRO A 66 -7.98 29.75 -16.82
C PRO A 66 -6.88 30.74 -16.40
N ILE A 67 -6.42 31.56 -17.35
CA ILE A 67 -5.31 32.52 -17.13
C ILE A 67 -5.71 33.62 -16.12
N PHE A 68 -6.97 34.08 -16.15
CA PHE A 68 -7.46 35.10 -15.22
C PHE A 68 -7.76 34.55 -13.81
N GLU A 69 -8.04 33.26 -13.67
CA GLU A 69 -8.20 32.62 -12.35
C GLU A 69 -6.83 32.37 -11.68
N ASN A 70 -5.82 31.95 -12.44
CA ASN A 70 -4.44 31.78 -11.94
C ASN A 70 -3.84 33.09 -11.40
N LEU A 71 -4.08 34.23 -12.08
CA LEU A 71 -3.63 35.54 -11.60
C LEU A 71 -4.36 36.00 -10.32
N ARG A 72 -5.63 35.63 -10.14
CA ARG A 72 -6.35 35.87 -8.88
C ARG A 72 -5.77 35.02 -7.74
N TRP A 73 -5.44 33.75 -8.01
CA TRP A 73 -4.86 32.83 -7.02
C TRP A 73 -3.51 33.32 -6.49
N LEU A 74 -2.58 33.74 -7.36
CA LEU A 74 -1.31 34.33 -6.95
C LEU A 74 -1.49 35.54 -6.01
N SER A 75 -2.48 36.39 -6.28
CA SER A 75 -2.80 37.55 -5.44
C SER A 75 -3.45 37.19 -4.09
N ALA A 76 -4.01 35.98 -3.96
CA ALA A 76 -4.62 35.47 -2.73
C ALA A 76 -3.60 34.69 -1.88
N TYR A 77 -2.73 33.92 -2.52
CA TYR A 77 -1.58 33.23 -1.91
C TYR A 77 -0.62 34.24 -1.26
N ALA A 78 -0.23 35.29 -1.99
CA ALA A 78 0.63 36.36 -1.47
C ALA A 78 0.01 37.12 -0.28
N ARG A 79 -1.32 37.19 -0.17
CA ARG A 79 -2.00 37.78 0.99
C ARG A 79 -2.03 36.81 2.18
N ARG A 80 -2.36 35.54 1.97
CA ARG A 80 -2.38 34.53 3.04
C ARG A 80 -0.99 34.24 3.64
N SER A 81 0.10 34.35 2.87
CA SER A 81 1.45 34.16 3.41
C SER A 81 1.87 35.21 4.44
N THR A 82 1.17 36.35 4.51
CA THR A 82 1.44 37.43 5.48
C THR A 82 0.63 37.35 6.77
N GLU A 83 -0.46 36.57 6.80
CA GLU A 83 -1.30 36.40 8.01
C GLU A 83 -0.78 35.24 8.87
N ARG A 84 0.21 35.55 9.74
CA ARG A 84 0.67 34.61 10.77
C ARG A 84 -0.46 34.24 11.72
N ASN A 85 -0.96 33.01 11.62
CA ASN A 85 -1.91 32.43 12.57
C ASN A 85 -1.30 32.43 13.99
N PRO A 86 -1.84 33.19 14.97
CA PRO A 86 -1.19 33.38 16.27
C PRO A 86 -1.07 32.12 17.15
N HIS A 87 -1.76 31.03 16.80
CA HIS A 87 -1.86 29.81 17.61
C HIS A 87 -0.90 28.67 17.22
N HIS A 88 -0.08 28.84 16.19
CA HIS A 88 1.07 27.96 15.93
C HIS A 88 2.39 28.64 16.33
N ARG A 89 2.57 28.84 17.63
CA ARG A 89 3.93 28.87 18.18
C ARG A 89 4.47 27.45 18.12
N GLY A 90 5.63 27.27 17.48
CA GLY A 90 6.32 25.99 17.43
C GLY A 90 6.69 25.51 18.84
N GLY A 91 5.84 24.68 19.41
CA GLY A 91 6.26 23.75 20.44
C GLY A 91 7.12 22.70 19.74
N ALA A 92 8.40 22.63 20.09
CA ALA A 92 9.16 21.42 19.83
C ALA A 92 8.37 20.26 20.48
N SER A 93 7.91 19.31 19.66
CA SER A 93 7.24 18.11 20.18
C SER A 93 8.17 17.51 21.23
N ARG A 94 7.68 17.34 22.46
CA ARG A 94 8.42 16.60 23.47
C ARG A 94 8.48 15.16 22.99
N ARG A 95 9.59 14.80 22.33
CA ARG A 95 9.85 13.46 21.80
C ARG A 95 9.43 12.42 22.82
N HIS A 96 8.64 11.43 22.37
CA HIS A 96 8.08 10.45 23.29
C HIS A 96 9.21 9.68 23.97
N PRO A 97 9.22 9.52 25.31
CA PRO A 97 10.39 9.00 26.03
C PRO A 97 10.88 7.61 25.58
N ARG A 98 10.02 6.82 24.93
CA ARG A 98 10.35 5.48 24.41
C ARG A 98 11.13 5.50 23.09
N LEU A 99 11.16 6.61 22.35
CA LEU A 99 11.91 6.73 21.08
C LEU A 99 13.43 6.88 21.28
N HIS A 100 13.87 7.32 22.47
CA HIS A 100 15.27 7.70 22.72
C HIS A 100 16.30 6.60 22.44
N SER A 101 16.06 5.36 22.85
CA SER A 101 17.05 4.27 22.73
C SER A 101 17.46 3.93 21.30
N TRP A 102 16.62 4.23 20.31
CA TRP A 102 16.89 3.98 18.88
C TRP A 102 17.55 5.16 18.16
N LEU A 103 17.36 6.38 18.68
CA LEU A 103 17.78 7.63 18.05
C LEU A 103 19.11 8.16 18.60
N ASP A 104 19.50 7.77 19.82
CA ASP A 104 20.71 8.26 20.52
C ASP A 104 22.01 7.55 20.05
N GLY A 105 22.10 7.28 18.73
CA GLY A 105 23.22 6.62 18.07
C GLY A 105 24.40 7.54 17.74
N VAL A 106 25.14 7.98 18.77
CA VAL A 106 26.53 8.52 18.75
C VAL A 106 26.88 9.57 17.66
N ASP A 107 27.18 10.80 18.14
CA ASP A 107 27.89 11.88 17.42
C ASP A 107 27.07 12.75 16.43
N GLY A 108 25.74 12.77 16.53
CA GLY A 108 24.88 13.81 15.90
C GLY A 108 24.84 13.83 14.36
N ARG A 109 25.51 12.88 13.69
CA ARG A 109 25.44 12.69 12.24
C ARG A 109 24.42 11.60 11.92
N LYS A 110 23.52 11.84 10.97
CA LYS A 110 22.62 10.80 10.41
C LYS A 110 23.48 9.64 9.87
N ARG A 111 23.58 8.54 10.62
CA ARG A 111 24.26 7.31 10.19
C ARG A 111 23.21 6.33 9.69
N ARG A 112 23.18 6.09 8.37
CA ARG A 112 22.37 5.02 7.79
C ARG A 112 22.66 3.70 8.52
N PRO A 113 21.64 2.90 8.85
CA PRO A 113 21.83 1.66 9.56
C PRO A 113 22.67 0.70 8.71
N LYS A 114 23.51 -0.11 9.36
CA LYS A 114 24.12 -1.26 8.68
C LYS A 114 23.01 -2.22 8.27
N VAL A 115 22.84 -2.42 6.97
CA VAL A 115 21.85 -3.37 6.43
C VAL A 115 22.25 -4.80 6.78
N SER A 116 21.28 -5.59 7.22
CA SER A 116 21.44 -6.96 7.68
C SER A 116 20.19 -7.76 7.32
N ILE A 117 20.21 -8.37 6.13
CA ILE A 117 19.09 -9.12 5.54
C ILE A 117 18.70 -10.42 6.30
N GLY A 118 19.58 -10.99 7.11
CA GLY A 118 19.33 -12.28 7.78
C GLY A 118 19.39 -13.49 6.83
N PRO A 119 18.89 -14.68 7.26
CA PRO A 119 19.10 -15.94 6.55
C PRO A 119 18.11 -16.23 5.41
N ARG A 120 16.96 -15.55 5.37
CA ARG A 120 15.84 -15.85 4.45
C ARG A 120 16.24 -15.92 2.96
N PRO A 121 17.07 -15.01 2.40
CA PRO A 121 17.39 -15.05 0.98
C PRO A 121 18.23 -16.28 0.63
N TYR A 122 19.21 -16.64 1.48
CA TYR A 122 20.04 -17.84 1.30
C TYR A 122 19.20 -19.12 1.33
N PHE A 123 18.29 -19.24 2.30
CA PHE A 123 17.35 -20.37 2.39
C PHE A 123 16.52 -20.56 1.10
N LEU A 124 16.05 -19.47 0.49
CA LEU A 124 15.27 -19.51 -0.75
C LEU A 124 16.14 -19.85 -1.98
N ILE A 125 17.38 -19.36 -2.04
CA ILE A 125 18.31 -19.63 -3.14
C ILE A 125 18.75 -21.10 -3.16
N ASP A 126 19.00 -21.68 -1.99
CA ASP A 126 19.34 -23.11 -1.86
C ASP A 126 18.22 -23.99 -2.43
N GLN A 127 16.96 -23.64 -2.13
CA GLN A 127 15.76 -24.32 -2.61
C GLN A 127 15.38 -24.04 -4.07
N LEU A 128 15.80 -22.92 -4.65
CA LEU A 128 15.39 -22.51 -6.01
C LEU A 128 15.70 -23.61 -7.04
N ASP A 129 14.71 -23.99 -7.85
CA ASP A 129 14.92 -24.97 -8.92
C ASP A 129 15.90 -24.43 -9.99
N GLY A 130 17.08 -25.03 -10.04
CA GLY A 130 18.16 -24.67 -10.96
C GLY A 130 18.07 -25.32 -12.34
N GLU A 131 17.23 -26.34 -12.53
CA GLU A 131 16.96 -26.90 -13.86
C GLU A 131 15.92 -26.04 -14.59
N ALA A 132 14.90 -25.56 -13.87
CA ALA A 132 13.89 -24.68 -14.44
C ALA A 132 14.31 -23.19 -14.51
N TYR A 133 15.20 -22.72 -13.62
CA TYR A 133 15.62 -21.30 -13.55
C TYR A 133 17.16 -21.16 -13.41
N PRO A 134 17.96 -21.70 -14.36
CA PRO A 134 19.42 -21.79 -14.23
C PRO A 134 20.10 -20.42 -14.12
N GLU A 135 19.73 -19.45 -14.97
CA GLU A 135 20.36 -18.12 -14.99
C GLU A 135 20.09 -17.32 -13.71
N LEU A 136 18.85 -17.35 -13.22
CA LEU A 136 18.46 -16.72 -11.96
C LEU A 136 19.19 -17.37 -10.78
N LYS A 137 19.17 -18.72 -10.68
CA LYS A 137 19.88 -19.42 -9.59
C LYS A 137 21.37 -19.13 -9.60
N GLN A 138 22.03 -19.23 -10.76
CA GLN A 138 23.45 -18.95 -10.90
C GLN A 138 23.78 -17.52 -10.48
N THR A 139 22.98 -16.53 -10.88
CA THR A 139 23.15 -15.12 -10.53
C THR A 139 23.04 -14.89 -9.02
N LEU A 140 21.99 -15.42 -8.39
CA LEU A 140 21.75 -15.25 -6.95
C LEU A 140 22.77 -16.01 -6.09
N GLU A 141 23.16 -17.24 -6.47
CA GLU A 141 24.22 -17.98 -5.77
C GLU A 141 25.60 -17.31 -5.91
N GLN A 142 25.91 -16.74 -7.08
CA GLN A 142 27.18 -16.05 -7.30
C GLN A 142 27.22 -14.76 -6.47
N CYS A 143 26.12 -14.01 -6.44
CA CYS A 143 25.94 -12.87 -5.55
C CYS A 143 26.11 -13.27 -4.08
N ALA A 144 25.41 -14.31 -3.60
CA ALA A 144 25.48 -14.82 -2.23
C ALA A 144 26.91 -15.15 -1.77
N ARG A 145 27.75 -15.69 -2.67
CA ARG A 145 29.15 -16.02 -2.41
C ARG A 145 30.09 -14.80 -2.44
N THR A 146 29.79 -13.81 -3.28
CA THR A 146 30.70 -12.68 -3.55
C THR A 146 30.40 -11.43 -2.74
N ILE A 147 29.13 -11.11 -2.48
CA ILE A 147 28.72 -9.88 -1.80
C ILE A 147 29.33 -9.78 -0.39
N LYS A 148 29.81 -8.58 -0.04
CA LYS A 148 30.48 -8.31 1.26
C LYS A 148 29.69 -7.37 2.16
N THR A 149 28.88 -6.50 1.57
CA THR A 149 28.09 -5.47 2.25
C THR A 149 26.79 -5.26 1.48
N PHE A 150 25.68 -5.18 2.19
CA PHE A 150 24.40 -4.77 1.64
C PHE A 150 24.18 -3.27 1.85
N GLN A 151 23.56 -2.63 0.87
CA GLN A 151 23.07 -1.24 0.90
C GLN A 151 21.54 -1.26 0.95
N ALA A 152 20.94 -0.16 1.42
CA ALA A 152 19.50 0.03 1.30
C ALA A 152 19.16 0.36 -0.16
N SER A 153 17.95 0.04 -0.61
CA SER A 153 17.51 0.27 -1.99
C SER A 153 16.13 0.90 -2.06
N ASP A 154 15.97 1.98 -2.83
CA ASP A 154 14.66 2.64 -3.01
C ASP A 154 13.67 1.80 -3.84
N PHE A 155 14.15 0.73 -4.48
CA PHE A 155 13.32 -0.35 -5.01
C PHE A 155 12.50 -1.09 -3.92
N VAL A 156 12.88 -0.98 -2.65
CA VAL A 156 12.30 -1.79 -1.56
C VAL A 156 11.48 -0.92 -0.61
N LEU A 157 10.15 -1.14 -0.62
CA LEU A 157 9.20 -0.45 0.25
C LEU A 157 8.83 -1.35 1.44
N GLY A 158 9.14 -0.90 2.65
CA GLY A 158 8.74 -1.57 3.88
C GLY A 158 7.24 -1.35 4.16
N HIS A 159 6.39 -2.31 3.77
CA HIS A 159 4.94 -2.25 3.97
C HIS A 159 4.66 -2.29 5.48
N ARG A 160 4.21 -1.14 6.01
CA ARG A 160 3.95 -0.88 7.44
C ARG A 160 5.17 -1.15 8.35
N GLY A 161 6.37 -1.02 7.77
CA GLY A 161 7.61 -1.50 8.34
C GLY A 161 7.96 -2.92 7.87
N ALA A 162 8.38 -3.78 8.80
CA ALA A 162 8.68 -5.20 8.57
C ALA A 162 7.54 -6.08 9.15
N ALA A 163 6.33 -5.87 8.64
CA ALA A 163 5.07 -6.35 9.23
C ALA A 163 4.87 -7.89 9.29
N LEU A 164 5.78 -8.68 8.71
CA LEU A 164 5.75 -10.14 8.82
C LEU A 164 6.21 -10.60 10.22
N GLU A 165 7.27 -10.00 10.74
CA GLU A 165 7.87 -10.36 12.03
C GLU A 165 7.59 -9.34 13.14
N PHE A 166 7.30 -8.08 12.80
CA PHE A 166 7.14 -6.97 13.74
C PHE A 166 5.71 -6.42 13.70
N PRO A 167 5.19 -5.87 14.82
CA PRO A 167 3.91 -5.19 14.82
C PRO A 167 3.85 -4.06 13.78
N GLU A 168 2.83 -4.09 12.91
CA GLU A 168 2.65 -3.08 11.86
C GLU A 168 2.48 -1.67 12.45
N HIS A 169 3.10 -0.68 11.79
CA HIS A 169 3.11 0.73 12.22
C HIS A 169 3.66 0.98 13.63
N SER A 170 4.68 0.21 14.04
CA SER A 170 5.42 0.42 15.29
C SER A 170 6.83 0.95 15.08
N ASP A 171 7.38 1.56 16.13
CA ASP A 171 8.78 2.03 16.17
C ASP A 171 9.77 0.94 15.75
N ARG A 172 9.55 -0.28 16.26
CA ARG A 172 10.36 -1.47 15.94
C ARG A 172 10.15 -1.92 14.50
N GLY A 173 8.91 -1.95 14.01
CA GLY A 173 8.59 -2.36 12.63
C GLY A 173 9.27 -1.46 11.60
N HIS A 174 9.22 -0.15 11.77
CA HIS A 174 9.86 0.80 10.85
C HIS A 174 11.39 0.79 10.97
N ASN A 175 11.94 0.64 12.19
CA ASN A 175 13.39 0.49 12.38
C ASN A 175 13.91 -0.82 11.74
N ALA A 176 13.18 -1.91 11.91
CA ALA A 176 13.49 -3.21 11.31
C ALA A 176 13.48 -3.15 9.78
N ALA A 177 12.49 -2.49 9.15
CA ALA A 177 12.46 -2.32 7.71
C ALA A 177 13.72 -1.64 7.17
N SER A 178 14.14 -0.53 7.80
CA SER A 178 15.36 0.19 7.43
C SER A 178 16.63 -0.67 7.61
N ARG A 179 16.69 -1.49 8.68
CA ARG A 179 17.80 -2.44 8.92
C ARG A 179 17.80 -3.62 7.96
N LEU A 180 16.65 -4.04 7.47
CA LEU A 180 16.51 -5.09 6.47
C LEU A 180 16.79 -4.60 5.04
N GLY A 181 16.91 -3.27 4.85
CA GLY A 181 17.36 -2.63 3.61
C GLY A 181 16.29 -1.88 2.82
N ALA A 182 15.08 -1.72 3.38
CA ALA A 182 14.04 -0.89 2.77
C ALA A 182 14.55 0.55 2.56
N GLY A 183 14.51 1.01 1.31
CA GLY A 183 14.85 2.38 0.96
C GLY A 183 13.78 3.36 1.42
N ILE A 184 12.54 2.97 1.18
CA ILE A 184 11.31 3.72 1.43
C ILE A 184 10.50 2.95 2.50
N VAL A 185 9.88 3.65 3.45
CA VAL A 185 9.08 3.05 4.52
C VAL A 185 7.71 3.72 4.60
N GLU A 186 6.68 2.92 4.83
CA GLU A 186 5.28 3.32 4.76
C GLU A 186 4.70 3.78 6.09
N CYS A 187 3.76 4.73 6.04
CA CYS A 187 2.82 5.02 7.12
C CYS A 187 1.40 5.11 6.54
N ASP A 188 0.49 4.26 7.00
CA ASP A 188 -0.95 4.35 6.72
C ASP A 188 -1.52 5.45 7.61
N ILE A 189 -1.95 6.60 7.07
CA ILE A 189 -2.30 7.74 7.93
C ILE A 189 -3.80 7.80 8.22
N ASN A 190 -4.14 7.61 9.50
CA ASN A 190 -5.46 7.84 10.06
C ASN A 190 -5.49 9.06 11.00
N LEU A 191 -6.67 9.42 11.48
CA LEU A 191 -6.87 10.45 12.51
C LEU A 191 -7.24 9.85 13.86
N THR A 192 -6.81 10.50 14.94
CA THR A 192 -7.28 10.28 16.31
C THR A 192 -8.53 11.13 16.62
N LYS A 193 -9.13 10.96 17.80
CA LYS A 193 -10.29 11.74 18.26
C LYS A 193 -10.03 13.25 18.31
N ASP A 194 -8.81 13.63 18.66
CA ASP A 194 -8.26 14.99 18.70
C ASP A 194 -7.58 15.42 17.39
N ARG A 195 -7.89 14.72 16.28
CA ARG A 195 -7.45 15.01 14.91
C ARG A 195 -5.92 15.09 14.74
N GLN A 196 -5.17 14.34 15.53
CA GLN A 196 -3.75 14.12 15.27
C GLN A 196 -3.56 13.00 14.24
N LEU A 197 -2.48 13.07 13.47
CA LEU A 197 -2.12 12.05 12.49
C LEU A 197 -1.43 10.86 13.18
N ILE A 198 -1.86 9.64 12.85
CA ILE A 198 -1.35 8.40 13.45
C ILE A 198 -1.13 7.33 12.38
N CYS A 199 -0.01 6.60 12.45
CA CYS A 199 0.28 5.48 11.56
C CYS A 199 -0.54 4.26 12.02
N ARG A 200 -1.59 3.91 11.26
CA ARG A 200 -2.52 2.81 11.52
C ARG A 200 -3.18 2.42 10.20
N HIS A 201 -3.12 1.14 9.83
CA HIS A 201 -3.72 0.65 8.58
C HIS A 201 -5.21 0.95 8.49
N GLU A 202 -6.00 0.44 9.43
CA GLU A 202 -7.44 0.67 9.44
C GLU A 202 -7.84 1.59 10.60
N ARG A 203 -8.85 2.42 10.36
CA ARG A 203 -9.37 3.34 11.38
C ARG A 203 -9.89 2.62 12.62
N CYS A 204 -10.34 1.36 12.45
CA CYS A 204 -11.08 0.60 13.45
C CYS A 204 -10.46 -0.76 13.80
N ASP A 205 -9.14 -0.90 13.62
CA ASP A 205 -8.41 -2.14 13.86
C ASP A 205 -7.71 -2.26 15.22
N LEU A 206 -7.82 -1.27 16.13
CA LEU A 206 -7.02 -1.26 17.36
C LEU A 206 -7.20 -2.54 18.20
N HIS A 207 -8.37 -3.18 18.13
CA HIS A 207 -8.62 -4.47 18.78
C HIS A 207 -7.85 -5.66 18.19
N LEU A 208 -7.44 -5.57 16.91
CA LEU A 208 -6.64 -6.57 16.17
C LEU A 208 -5.13 -6.33 16.32
N THR A 209 -4.72 -5.09 16.62
CA THR A 209 -3.32 -4.63 16.45
C THR A 209 -2.72 -3.97 17.69
N THR A 210 -3.52 -3.79 18.74
CA THR A 210 -3.05 -3.32 20.06
C THR A 210 -3.61 -4.19 21.17
N ASP A 211 -3.13 -3.97 22.39
CA ASP A 211 -3.63 -4.58 23.61
C ASP A 211 -4.88 -3.89 24.20
N VAL A 212 -5.52 -2.93 23.49
CA VAL A 212 -6.64 -2.09 23.99
C VAL A 212 -7.71 -2.83 24.81
N LEU A 213 -8.07 -4.05 24.42
CA LEU A 213 -9.08 -4.88 25.12
C LEU A 213 -8.63 -5.41 26.49
N LEU A 214 -7.35 -5.27 26.85
CA LEU A 214 -6.77 -5.61 28.15
C LEU A 214 -6.57 -4.38 29.05
N THR A 215 -6.87 -3.18 28.55
CA THR A 215 -6.66 -1.90 29.23
C THR A 215 -7.99 -1.30 29.73
N PRO A 216 -7.98 -0.30 30.62
CA PRO A 216 -9.19 0.46 30.97
C PRO A 216 -9.88 1.12 29.77
N LEU A 217 -9.19 1.31 28.64
CA LEU A 217 -9.74 1.94 27.45
C LEU A 217 -10.78 1.06 26.72
N ALA A 218 -10.78 -0.25 26.95
CA ALA A 218 -11.70 -1.21 26.33
C ALA A 218 -13.18 -0.81 26.45
N GLY A 219 -13.57 -0.16 27.55
CA GLY A 219 -14.95 0.29 27.80
C GLY A 219 -15.42 1.44 26.91
N ARG A 220 -14.52 2.12 26.18
CA ARG A 220 -14.86 3.23 25.27
C ARG A 220 -14.78 2.85 23.78
N CYS A 221 -14.46 1.60 23.46
CA CYS A 221 -14.44 1.12 22.09
C CYS A 221 -15.82 1.24 21.42
N SER A 222 -15.84 1.74 20.18
CA SER A 222 -17.03 1.89 19.32
C SER A 222 -17.96 0.66 19.29
N ARG A 223 -17.42 -0.56 19.44
CA ARG A 223 -18.16 -1.75 19.88
C ARG A 223 -17.34 -2.51 20.92
N PRO A 224 -17.87 -2.77 22.14
CA PRO A 224 -17.17 -3.54 23.17
C PRO A 224 -16.98 -4.99 22.74
N PHE A 225 -16.04 -5.69 23.38
CA PHE A 225 -15.79 -7.11 23.13
C PHE A 225 -17.05 -7.96 23.36
N ARG A 226 -17.35 -8.82 22.38
CA ARG A 226 -18.38 -9.85 22.43
C ARG A 226 -17.71 -11.22 22.29
N PRO A 227 -17.89 -12.15 23.25
CA PRO A 227 -17.34 -13.48 23.14
C PRO A 227 -18.01 -14.28 22.03
N ALA A 228 -17.28 -15.25 21.46
CA ALA A 228 -17.85 -16.21 20.53
C ALA A 228 -18.99 -17.01 21.16
N THR A 229 -20.02 -17.34 20.39
CA THR A 229 -21.12 -18.25 20.80
C THR A 229 -20.98 -19.59 20.07
N ALA A 230 -22.06 -20.38 19.94
CA ALA A 230 -22.10 -21.53 19.05
C ALA A 230 -22.25 -21.13 17.56
N THR A 231 -22.77 -19.92 17.29
CA THR A 231 -23.13 -19.44 15.95
C THR A 231 -22.36 -18.18 15.52
N ASN A 232 -21.87 -17.38 16.47
CA ASN A 232 -21.18 -16.12 16.21
C ASN A 232 -19.69 -16.20 16.60
N ARG A 233 -18.82 -15.63 15.77
CA ARG A 233 -17.41 -15.39 16.10
C ARG A 233 -17.28 -14.30 17.17
N ALA A 234 -16.18 -14.35 17.92
CA ALA A 234 -15.79 -13.27 18.82
C ALA A 234 -15.54 -11.98 18.02
N SER A 235 -15.91 -10.83 18.57
CA SER A 235 -15.79 -9.55 17.88
C SER A 235 -15.57 -8.37 18.84
N ALA A 236 -14.94 -7.32 18.34
CA ALA A 236 -14.84 -6.00 18.95
C ALA A 236 -14.75 -4.97 17.81
N ARG A 237 -14.84 -3.67 18.12
CA ARG A 237 -14.46 -2.59 17.20
C ARG A 237 -13.94 -1.42 18.03
N CYS A 238 -12.63 -1.23 18.03
CA CYS A 238 -11.97 -0.12 18.71
C CYS A 238 -11.30 0.73 17.64
N CYS A 239 -11.66 2.01 17.54
CA CYS A 239 -11.18 2.91 16.51
C CYS A 239 -10.18 3.94 17.05
N THR A 240 -9.26 4.39 16.21
CA THR A 240 -8.33 5.50 16.52
C THR A 240 -9.08 6.74 17.00
N THR A 241 -10.31 6.91 16.54
CA THR A 241 -11.19 8.05 16.80
C THR A 241 -12.01 7.90 18.08
N ASP A 242 -11.93 6.76 18.79
CA ASP A 242 -12.50 6.58 20.13
C ASP A 242 -11.62 7.29 21.20
N PHE A 243 -10.34 7.54 20.87
CA PHE A 243 -9.26 7.93 21.78
C PHE A 243 -8.44 9.13 21.25
N THR A 244 -7.87 9.91 22.16
CA THR A 244 -6.85 10.91 21.79
C THR A 244 -5.52 10.25 21.46
N LEU A 245 -4.62 10.97 20.77
CA LEU A 245 -3.27 10.45 20.50
C LEU A 245 -2.53 10.12 21.80
N GLU A 246 -2.57 11.01 22.79
CA GLU A 246 -1.91 10.80 24.09
C GLU A 246 -2.39 9.50 24.77
N GLU A 247 -3.70 9.24 24.77
CA GLU A 247 -4.26 8.01 25.34
C GLU A 247 -3.78 6.75 24.60
N ILE A 248 -3.70 6.79 23.27
CA ILE A 248 -3.19 5.67 22.47
C ILE A 248 -1.70 5.43 22.79
N GLN A 249 -0.86 6.47 22.74
CA GLN A 249 0.59 6.32 22.85
C GLN A 249 1.07 6.00 24.28
N THR A 250 0.34 6.45 25.30
CA THR A 250 0.74 6.24 26.71
C THR A 250 0.17 4.96 27.32
N GLN A 251 -1.02 4.50 26.88
CA GLN A 251 -1.75 3.40 27.52
C GLN A 251 -1.83 2.12 26.67
N LEU A 252 -1.51 2.15 25.38
CA LEU A 252 -1.59 1.00 24.49
C LEU A 252 -0.20 0.56 23.99
N CYS A 253 -0.11 -0.71 23.64
CA CYS A 253 1.05 -1.37 23.04
C CYS A 253 0.68 -1.92 21.66
N SER A 254 1.52 -1.72 20.65
CA SER A 254 1.37 -2.43 19.36
C SER A 254 1.65 -3.92 19.52
N ARG A 255 0.90 -4.75 18.78
CA ARG A 255 1.09 -6.21 18.69
C ARG A 255 0.89 -6.70 17.25
N MET A 256 1.23 -7.95 16.95
CA MET A 256 0.91 -8.55 15.66
C MET A 256 -0.60 -8.47 15.37
N SER A 257 -0.91 -8.16 14.11
CA SER A 257 -2.28 -8.00 13.61
C SER A 257 -2.97 -9.35 13.48
N SER A 258 -3.93 -9.61 14.38
CA SER A 258 -4.57 -10.92 14.54
C SER A 258 -5.77 -10.89 15.50
N SER A 259 -6.63 -11.92 15.43
CA SER A 259 -7.53 -12.24 16.55
C SER A 259 -7.92 -13.72 16.63
N ASN A 260 -8.30 -14.18 17.81
CA ASN A 260 -8.94 -15.48 17.99
C ASN A 260 -10.46 -15.36 17.86
N SER A 261 -10.98 -15.70 16.67
CA SER A 261 -12.42 -15.70 16.36
C SER A 261 -13.28 -16.64 17.24
N ARG A 262 -12.67 -17.54 18.02
CA ARG A 262 -13.37 -18.46 18.95
C ARG A 262 -13.29 -18.02 20.43
N ALA A 263 -12.66 -16.88 20.73
CA ALA A 263 -12.39 -16.42 22.09
C ALA A 263 -13.65 -16.21 22.94
N LYS A 264 -13.58 -16.61 24.21
CA LYS A 264 -14.60 -16.33 25.24
C LYS A 264 -14.22 -15.16 26.15
N THR A 265 -12.99 -14.67 26.07
CA THR A 265 -12.48 -13.55 26.87
C THR A 265 -11.58 -12.62 26.03
N PRO A 266 -11.42 -11.34 26.42
CA PRO A 266 -10.46 -10.43 25.78
C PRO A 266 -9.04 -10.98 25.71
N ARG A 267 -8.56 -11.64 26.78
CA ARG A 267 -7.22 -12.26 26.83
C ARG A 267 -7.06 -13.36 25.78
N GLN A 268 -8.06 -14.22 25.59
CA GLN A 268 -8.05 -15.24 24.54
C GLN A 268 -8.15 -14.63 23.14
N TYR A 269 -8.79 -13.47 22.98
CA TYR A 269 -9.00 -12.81 21.69
C TYR A 269 -7.69 -12.23 21.14
N VAL A 270 -6.87 -11.60 21.99
CA VAL A 270 -5.59 -10.99 21.60
C VAL A 270 -4.40 -11.97 21.64
N SER A 271 -4.53 -13.14 22.26
CA SER A 271 -3.45 -14.13 22.40
C SER A 271 -3.33 -15.09 21.21
N HIS A 272 -3.54 -14.61 19.98
CA HIS A 272 -3.39 -15.40 18.77
C HIS A 272 -2.41 -14.71 17.82
N ASN A 273 -1.63 -15.49 17.09
CA ASN A 273 -0.75 -15.03 16.03
C ASN A 273 -0.70 -16.15 14.98
N PRO A 274 -0.78 -15.86 13.67
CA PRO A 274 -0.59 -16.88 12.64
C PRO A 274 0.80 -17.54 12.78
N SER A 275 0.90 -18.85 12.55
CA SER A 275 2.13 -19.61 12.81
C SER A 275 3.30 -19.30 11.87
N TYR A 276 3.07 -18.51 10.82
CA TYR A 276 4.11 -17.98 9.92
C TYR A 276 4.60 -16.58 10.34
N ARG A 277 4.07 -16.04 11.45
CA ARG A 277 4.49 -14.80 12.10
C ARG A 277 5.08 -15.11 13.48
N THR A 278 5.66 -14.12 14.14
CA THR A 278 6.28 -14.26 15.47
C THR A 278 5.80 -13.17 16.43
N ASP A 279 5.84 -13.44 17.74
CA ASP A 279 5.64 -12.44 18.79
C ASP A 279 6.96 -12.03 19.48
N LEU A 280 8.09 -12.58 19.04
CA LEU A 280 9.42 -12.32 19.63
C LEU A 280 9.75 -10.82 19.74
N TYR A 281 9.25 -10.02 18.80
CA TYR A 281 9.44 -8.56 18.77
C TYR A 281 8.23 -7.76 19.29
N SER A 282 7.14 -8.43 19.68
CA SER A 282 5.90 -7.86 20.25
C SER A 282 5.97 -7.61 21.76
N HIS A 283 6.99 -8.13 22.46
CA HIS A 283 7.16 -7.99 23.92
C HIS A 283 7.55 -6.57 24.34
N ASP A 284 7.47 -6.23 25.63
CA ASP A 284 7.93 -4.94 26.18
C ASP A 284 7.31 -3.68 25.54
N CYS A 285 6.03 -3.77 25.17
CA CYS A 285 5.20 -2.67 24.69
C CYS A 285 5.79 -1.84 23.52
N PRO A 286 5.84 -2.40 22.29
CA PRO A 286 6.21 -1.67 21.08
C PRO A 286 5.34 -0.42 20.91
N HIS A 287 5.97 0.69 20.52
CA HIS A 287 5.37 2.03 20.56
C HIS A 287 4.49 2.29 19.34
N ILE A 288 3.25 2.76 19.58
CA ILE A 288 2.33 3.18 18.51
C ILE A 288 2.71 4.60 18.10
N GLN A 289 3.01 4.78 16.82
CA GLN A 289 3.59 6.03 16.33
C GLN A 289 2.54 7.03 15.83
N SER A 290 2.71 8.29 16.27
CA SER A 290 2.20 9.43 15.51
C SER A 290 2.86 9.47 14.13
N HIS A 291 2.26 10.16 13.16
CA HIS A 291 2.90 10.33 11.84
C HIS A 291 4.30 10.98 11.96
N ARG A 292 4.48 11.93 12.90
CA ARG A 292 5.78 12.54 13.19
C ARG A 292 6.77 11.60 13.86
N ASP A 293 6.32 10.70 14.73
CA ASP A 293 7.19 9.70 15.36
C ASP A 293 7.74 8.72 14.31
N PHE A 294 6.91 8.37 13.32
CA PHE A 294 7.33 7.59 12.14
C PHE A 294 8.38 8.36 11.34
N MET A 295 8.14 9.65 11.08
CA MET A 295 9.10 10.49 10.37
C MET A 295 10.45 10.56 11.10
N ASP A 296 10.46 10.80 12.41
CA ASP A 296 11.68 10.81 13.25
C ASP A 296 12.47 9.49 13.12
N VAL A 297 11.79 8.33 13.11
CA VAL A 297 12.46 7.00 12.96
C VAL A 297 13.02 6.79 11.56
N VAL A 298 12.27 7.10 10.51
CA VAL A 298 12.72 6.89 9.12
C VAL A 298 13.83 7.88 8.74
N ASP A 299 13.73 9.13 9.18
CA ASP A 299 14.70 10.18 8.87
C ASP A 299 16.03 9.99 9.61
N ALA A 300 16.00 9.40 10.81
CA ALA A 300 17.21 8.98 11.55
C ALA A 300 17.95 7.81 10.87
N ASN A 301 17.22 6.93 10.19
CA ASN A 301 17.80 5.86 9.37
C ASN A 301 18.19 6.33 7.95
N GLY A 302 17.83 7.57 7.57
CA GLY A 302 18.09 8.12 6.24
C GLY A 302 17.24 7.51 5.12
N GLY A 303 16.06 6.98 5.45
CA GLY A 303 15.10 6.42 4.50
C GLY A 303 14.16 7.47 3.87
N SER A 304 13.38 7.07 2.89
CA SER A 304 12.32 7.88 2.27
C SER A 304 10.95 7.46 2.78
N PHE A 305 9.92 8.28 2.58
CA PHE A 305 8.60 8.11 3.21
C PHE A 305 7.52 7.85 2.17
N VAL A 306 6.67 6.84 2.36
CA VAL A 306 5.47 6.61 1.53
C VAL A 306 4.19 6.75 2.38
N PRO A 307 3.65 7.98 2.56
CA PRO A 307 2.43 8.22 3.33
C PRO A 307 1.16 7.83 2.56
N GLU A 308 0.32 6.94 3.10
CA GLU A 308 -1.03 6.68 2.55
C GLU A 308 -2.08 7.61 3.16
N PHE A 309 -2.81 8.33 2.31
CA PHE A 309 -4.01 9.06 2.70
C PHE A 309 -5.21 8.11 2.86
N LYS A 310 -5.36 7.43 4.00
CA LYS A 310 -6.48 6.49 4.20
C LYS A 310 -7.84 7.14 3.93
N MET A 311 -8.74 6.40 3.29
CA MET A 311 -10.11 6.84 2.99
C MET A 311 -10.89 6.98 4.31
N LEU A 312 -11.04 8.21 4.81
CA LEU A 312 -11.82 8.50 6.00
C LEU A 312 -13.32 8.53 5.65
N GLU A 313 -14.17 7.99 6.53
CA GLU A 313 -15.62 8.08 6.37
C GLU A 313 -16.09 9.55 6.34
N ASN A 314 -17.09 9.88 5.50
CA ASN A 314 -17.62 11.24 5.38
C ASN A 314 -18.10 11.86 6.71
N SER A 315 -18.41 11.02 7.72
CA SER A 315 -18.74 11.43 9.09
C SER A 315 -17.61 12.16 9.82
N PHE A 316 -16.35 12.03 9.38
CA PHE A 316 -15.21 12.76 9.92
C PHE A 316 -15.13 14.22 9.47
N PHE A 317 -15.72 14.52 8.32
CA PHE A 317 -15.59 15.82 7.71
C PHE A 317 -16.73 16.76 8.15
N THR A 318 -16.34 17.91 8.69
CA THR A 318 -17.24 18.99 9.05
C THR A 318 -17.08 20.14 8.06
N LYS A 319 -17.85 21.22 8.18
CA LYS A 319 -17.68 22.39 7.29
C LYS A 319 -16.31 23.06 7.49
N GLU A 320 -15.74 22.88 8.66
CA GLU A 320 -14.48 23.46 9.13
C GLU A 320 -13.27 22.53 8.94
N TYR A 321 -13.51 21.25 8.63
CA TYR A 321 -12.45 20.25 8.42
C TYR A 321 -12.90 19.24 7.36
N THR A 322 -12.39 19.43 6.14
CA THR A 322 -12.72 18.67 4.94
C THR A 322 -11.68 17.58 4.64
N ARG A 323 -11.94 16.70 3.66
CA ARG A 323 -10.91 15.79 3.11
C ARG A 323 -9.65 16.55 2.76
N ARG A 324 -9.80 17.72 2.13
CA ARG A 324 -8.67 18.56 1.74
C ARG A 324 -7.85 19.06 2.95
N ASN A 325 -8.49 19.41 4.06
CA ASN A 325 -7.75 19.81 5.27
C ASN A 325 -6.94 18.65 5.88
N PHE A 326 -7.40 17.40 5.73
CA PHE A 326 -6.60 16.24 6.12
C PHE A 326 -5.37 16.07 5.21
N LEU A 327 -5.53 16.20 3.89
CA LEU A 327 -4.39 16.14 2.95
C LEU A 327 -3.38 17.27 3.23
N ASP A 328 -3.87 18.51 3.41
CA ASP A 328 -3.03 19.66 3.79
C ASP A 328 -2.30 19.41 5.12
N GLN A 329 -2.92 18.76 6.09
CA GLN A 329 -2.31 18.43 7.39
C GLN A 329 -1.17 17.41 7.25
N VAL A 330 -1.35 16.37 6.42
CA VAL A 330 -0.31 15.37 6.14
C VAL A 330 0.85 15.99 5.37
N ILE A 331 0.56 16.74 4.30
CA ILE A 331 1.57 17.42 3.48
C ILE A 331 2.35 18.43 4.32
N ALA A 332 1.71 19.13 5.26
CA ALA A 332 2.37 20.11 6.12
C ALA A 332 3.46 19.52 7.04
N ASP A 333 3.35 18.24 7.43
CA ASP A 333 4.39 17.56 8.20
C ASP A 333 5.67 17.33 7.37
N TYR A 334 5.56 17.31 6.03
CA TYR A 334 6.69 17.15 5.11
C TYR A 334 7.35 18.46 4.66
N ASN A 335 6.83 19.65 5.00
CA ASN A 335 7.28 20.95 4.47
C ASN A 335 8.79 21.30 4.61
N ALA A 336 9.55 20.54 5.42
CA ALA A 336 11.01 20.70 5.58
C ALA A 336 11.83 19.50 5.03
N THR A 337 11.15 18.59 4.33
CA THR A 337 11.68 17.38 3.72
C THR A 337 11.83 17.58 2.22
N ASP A 338 12.92 17.07 1.67
CA ASP A 338 13.17 16.98 0.23
C ASP A 338 11.99 16.26 -0.48
N PRO A 339 11.32 16.88 -1.48
CA PRO A 339 10.22 16.25 -2.20
C PRO A 339 10.59 14.93 -2.89
N GLU A 340 11.85 14.75 -3.30
CA GLU A 340 12.32 13.49 -3.90
C GLU A 340 12.28 12.32 -2.88
N ARG A 341 12.19 12.60 -1.57
CA ARG A 341 12.11 11.59 -0.50
C ARG A 341 10.69 11.28 -0.03
N VAL A 342 9.65 11.89 -0.61
CA VAL A 342 8.26 11.69 -0.17
C VAL A 342 7.44 11.16 -1.34
N TYR A 343 6.71 10.07 -1.10
CA TYR A 343 5.96 9.34 -2.10
C TYR A 343 4.46 9.25 -1.69
N PRO A 344 3.63 10.29 -1.86
CA PRO A 344 2.24 10.22 -1.44
C PRO A 344 1.44 9.16 -2.21
N GLN A 345 0.65 8.38 -1.48
CA GLN A 345 -0.17 7.31 -2.06
C GLN A 345 -1.64 7.39 -1.60
N SER A 346 -2.57 6.97 -2.46
CA SER A 346 -4.00 6.88 -2.12
C SER A 346 -4.77 5.93 -3.04
N PHE A 347 -5.81 5.29 -2.49
CA PHE A 347 -6.86 4.60 -3.26
C PHE A 347 -7.90 5.56 -3.84
N ASP A 348 -7.95 6.80 -3.37
CA ASP A 348 -8.78 7.87 -3.94
C ASP A 348 -7.87 8.78 -4.77
N TRP A 349 -7.86 8.55 -6.08
CA TRP A 349 -6.90 9.18 -6.98
C TRP A 349 -7.08 10.70 -7.11
N GLU A 350 -8.25 11.25 -6.72
CA GLU A 350 -8.45 12.71 -6.64
C GLU A 350 -7.53 13.36 -5.58
N ASP A 351 -7.13 12.64 -4.54
CA ASP A 351 -6.12 13.13 -3.58
C ASP A 351 -4.75 13.33 -4.27
N LEU A 352 -4.40 12.44 -5.21
CA LEU A 352 -3.12 12.45 -5.91
C LEU A 352 -3.10 13.47 -7.04
N TYR A 353 -4.23 13.72 -7.71
CA TYR A 353 -4.36 14.85 -8.63
C TYR A 353 -4.13 16.17 -7.90
N TYR A 354 -4.67 16.32 -6.70
CA TYR A 354 -4.33 17.45 -5.84
C TYR A 354 -2.82 17.53 -5.56
N VAL A 355 -2.21 16.45 -5.06
CA VAL A 355 -0.77 16.45 -4.75
C VAL A 355 0.08 16.82 -5.96
N ALA A 356 -0.22 16.25 -7.13
CA ALA A 356 0.50 16.48 -8.38
C ALA A 356 0.36 17.91 -8.92
N GLU A 357 -0.83 18.51 -8.85
CA GLU A 357 -1.10 19.83 -9.42
C GLU A 357 -0.77 21.00 -8.49
N GLN A 358 -0.72 20.78 -7.17
CA GLN A 358 -0.80 21.86 -6.18
C GLN A 358 0.23 21.74 -5.03
N THR A 359 1.16 20.78 -5.09
CA THR A 359 2.23 20.60 -4.09
C THR A 359 3.54 20.21 -4.76
N ASP A 360 4.66 20.43 -4.09
CA ASP A 360 6.00 20.05 -4.62
C ASP A 360 6.21 18.51 -4.63
N TYR A 361 5.35 17.75 -3.94
CA TYR A 361 5.43 16.28 -3.82
C TYR A 361 4.78 15.53 -4.99
N GLY A 362 4.34 16.24 -6.04
CA GLY A 362 3.84 15.65 -7.27
C GLY A 362 4.83 14.75 -8.01
N VAL A 363 6.13 14.94 -7.77
CA VAL A 363 7.25 14.22 -8.42
C VAL A 363 7.26 12.70 -8.16
N ASN A 364 6.53 12.23 -7.16
CA ASN A 364 6.57 10.86 -6.67
C ASN A 364 5.18 10.45 -6.13
N THR A 365 4.25 10.02 -6.99
CA THR A 365 2.86 9.73 -6.57
C THR A 365 2.40 8.32 -6.96
N PHE A 366 1.88 7.57 -5.99
CA PHE A 366 1.51 6.16 -6.18
C PHE A 366 -0.02 5.97 -6.09
N ALA A 367 -0.67 5.77 -7.24
CA ALA A 367 -2.10 5.50 -7.34
C ALA A 367 -2.42 4.04 -6.95
N LEU A 368 -2.88 3.83 -5.71
CA LEU A 368 -3.25 2.50 -5.24
C LEU A 368 -4.47 1.96 -5.98
N ASP A 369 -4.43 0.71 -6.44
CA ASP A 369 -5.51 0.08 -7.19
C ASP A 369 -6.02 -1.23 -6.55
N LYS A 370 -7.33 -1.24 -6.28
CA LYS A 370 -8.12 -2.36 -5.75
C LYS A 370 -9.29 -2.78 -6.66
N ASN A 371 -9.35 -2.25 -7.89
CA ASN A 371 -10.48 -2.45 -8.80
C ASN A 371 -10.37 -3.74 -9.64
N TRP A 372 -9.70 -4.78 -9.11
CA TRP A 372 -9.40 -6.03 -9.80
C TRP A 372 -10.63 -6.72 -10.42
N LEU A 373 -11.81 -6.61 -9.79
CA LEU A 373 -13.06 -7.18 -10.33
C LEU A 373 -13.43 -6.60 -11.70
N THR A 374 -13.09 -5.33 -11.95
CA THR A 374 -13.38 -4.61 -13.19
C THR A 374 -12.19 -4.68 -14.15
N THR A 375 -10.97 -4.51 -13.64
CA THR A 375 -9.77 -4.38 -14.48
C THR A 375 -9.23 -5.71 -14.99
N LEU A 376 -9.45 -6.83 -14.30
CA LEU A 376 -8.95 -8.15 -14.74
C LEU A 376 -9.69 -8.76 -15.94
N THR A 377 -10.88 -8.26 -16.28
CA THR A 377 -11.66 -8.68 -17.45
C THR A 377 -11.85 -7.54 -18.47
N ALA A 378 -11.20 -6.40 -18.22
CA ALA A 378 -11.25 -5.24 -19.10
C ALA A 378 -10.52 -5.51 -20.42
N SER A 379 -11.02 -4.88 -21.50
CA SER A 379 -10.30 -4.84 -22.78
C SER A 379 -9.11 -3.88 -22.69
N ASP A 380 -8.10 -4.05 -23.55
CA ASP A 380 -6.97 -3.12 -23.66
C ASP A 380 -7.41 -1.67 -23.84
N ALA A 381 -8.47 -1.41 -24.62
CA ALA A 381 -9.03 -0.07 -24.78
C ALA A 381 -9.62 0.47 -23.46
N SER A 382 -10.35 -0.36 -22.73
CA SER A 382 -10.92 -0.01 -21.43
C SER A 382 -9.85 0.20 -20.35
N LEU A 383 -8.75 -0.54 -20.38
CA LEU A 383 -7.59 -0.30 -19.52
C LEU A 383 -6.91 1.03 -19.85
N ARG A 384 -6.79 1.38 -21.15
CA ARG A 384 -6.26 2.69 -21.56
C ARG A 384 -7.15 3.85 -21.12
N GLU A 385 -8.48 3.73 -21.26
CA GLU A 385 -9.43 4.71 -20.72
C GLU A 385 -9.36 4.83 -19.18
N TYR A 386 -9.16 3.70 -18.49
CA TYR A 386 -9.07 3.63 -17.03
C TYR A 386 -7.80 4.31 -16.46
N PHE A 387 -6.65 4.16 -17.13
CA PHE A 387 -5.39 4.79 -16.72
C PHE A 387 -5.24 6.25 -17.19
N GLN A 388 -5.99 6.68 -18.21
CA GLN A 388 -5.87 8.02 -18.80
C GLN A 388 -5.94 9.19 -17.79
N PRO A 389 -6.78 9.16 -16.72
CA PRO A 389 -6.80 10.22 -15.71
C PRO A 389 -5.46 10.41 -14.99
N LEU A 390 -4.74 9.33 -14.65
CA LEU A 390 -3.46 9.38 -13.96
C LEU A 390 -2.43 10.19 -14.75
N LEU A 391 -2.26 9.87 -16.03
CA LEU A 391 -1.41 10.64 -16.96
C LEU A 391 -1.85 12.09 -17.12
N THR A 392 -3.16 12.34 -17.14
CA THR A 392 -3.73 13.68 -17.37
C THR A 392 -3.41 14.64 -16.22
N HIS A 393 -3.34 14.11 -15.00
CA HIS A 393 -3.03 14.87 -13.79
C HIS A 393 -1.56 14.72 -13.33
N GLY A 394 -0.71 14.05 -14.11
CA GLY A 394 0.72 13.90 -13.79
C GLY A 394 1.05 12.95 -12.64
N VAL A 395 0.16 11.98 -12.34
CA VAL A 395 0.44 10.94 -11.34
C VAL A 395 1.47 9.95 -11.91
N THR A 396 2.54 9.67 -11.15
CA THR A 396 3.74 9.03 -11.71
C THR A 396 3.64 7.52 -11.83
N ALA A 397 3.03 6.84 -10.85
CA ALA A 397 2.94 5.38 -10.85
C ALA A 397 1.56 4.84 -10.48
N ILE A 398 1.24 3.67 -11.05
CA ILE A 398 0.12 2.82 -10.63
C ILE A 398 0.62 1.75 -9.64
N ALA A 399 -0.11 1.57 -8.54
CA ALA A 399 0.24 0.68 -7.44
C ALA A 399 -0.85 -0.39 -7.19
N PRO A 400 -0.89 -1.46 -8.00
CA PRO A 400 -1.90 -2.51 -7.90
C PRO A 400 -1.50 -3.66 -6.97
N ALA A 401 -2.48 -4.48 -6.61
CA ALA A 401 -2.20 -5.77 -5.97
C ALA A 401 -1.38 -6.69 -6.90
N LEU A 402 -0.39 -7.41 -6.37
CA LEU A 402 0.60 -8.19 -7.13
C LEU A 402 -0.03 -9.16 -8.15
N PHE A 403 -1.07 -9.90 -7.79
CA PHE A 403 -1.78 -10.82 -8.70
C PHE A 403 -2.47 -10.11 -9.90
N MET A 404 -2.59 -8.78 -9.89
CA MET A 404 -3.11 -8.04 -11.03
C MET A 404 -2.06 -7.95 -12.15
N LEU A 405 -0.77 -7.89 -11.81
CA LEU A 405 0.34 -7.73 -12.75
C LEU A 405 0.77 -9.00 -13.47
N LEU A 406 0.41 -10.17 -12.93
CA LEU A 406 0.89 -11.46 -13.44
C LEU A 406 -0.27 -12.36 -13.87
N GLU A 407 0.00 -13.20 -14.84
CA GLU A 407 -0.86 -14.30 -15.29
C GLU A 407 0.00 -15.52 -15.60
N VAL A 408 -0.63 -16.70 -15.69
CA VAL A 408 0.08 -17.92 -16.07
C VAL A 408 -0.21 -18.24 -17.53
N GLY A 409 0.81 -18.08 -18.37
CA GLY A 409 0.77 -18.27 -19.81
C GLY A 409 0.83 -19.73 -20.26
N GLU A 410 1.31 -19.91 -21.49
CA GLU A 410 1.58 -21.21 -22.08
C GLU A 410 2.71 -21.94 -21.33
N ASN A 411 2.70 -23.27 -21.37
CA ASN A 411 3.69 -24.13 -20.70
C ASN A 411 3.89 -23.84 -19.19
N GLU A 412 2.86 -23.34 -18.51
CA GLU A 412 2.89 -23.02 -17.06
C GLU A 412 3.89 -21.90 -16.69
N THR A 413 4.29 -21.06 -17.65
CA THR A 413 5.14 -19.90 -17.40
C THR A 413 4.41 -18.77 -16.69
N ILE A 414 5.08 -18.04 -15.79
CA ILE A 414 4.58 -16.80 -15.20
C ILE A 414 4.93 -15.66 -16.17
N VAL A 415 3.94 -14.84 -16.56
CA VAL A 415 4.13 -13.74 -17.52
C VAL A 415 3.41 -12.46 -17.06
N PRO A 416 3.84 -11.27 -17.51
CA PRO A 416 3.10 -10.02 -17.33
C PRO A 416 1.66 -10.13 -17.84
N SER A 417 0.70 -9.56 -17.13
CA SER A 417 -0.72 -9.51 -17.52
C SER A 417 -1.03 -8.41 -18.54
N SER A 418 -2.23 -8.39 -19.12
CA SER A 418 -2.70 -7.26 -19.93
C SER A 418 -2.65 -5.93 -19.15
N TYR A 419 -3.05 -5.93 -17.87
CA TYR A 419 -2.96 -4.76 -17.00
C TYR A 419 -1.52 -4.22 -16.94
N ALA A 420 -0.54 -5.08 -16.67
CA ALA A 420 0.87 -4.72 -16.60
C ALA A 420 1.39 -4.16 -17.92
N ARG A 421 1.12 -4.86 -19.03
CA ARG A 421 1.55 -4.46 -20.38
C ARG A 421 0.96 -3.10 -20.78
N ILE A 422 -0.34 -2.89 -20.55
CA ILE A 422 -1.03 -1.64 -20.93
C ILE A 422 -0.59 -0.46 -20.06
N ALA A 423 -0.38 -0.64 -18.75
CA ALA A 423 0.15 0.43 -17.89
C ALA A 423 1.54 0.91 -18.37
N ARG A 424 2.45 -0.04 -18.65
CA ARG A 424 3.79 0.26 -19.18
C ARG A 424 3.75 0.89 -20.57
N ASP A 425 2.93 0.37 -21.49
CA ASP A 425 2.72 0.96 -22.82
C ASP A 425 2.26 2.42 -22.78
N MET A 426 1.62 2.82 -21.68
CA MET A 426 1.13 4.18 -21.44
C MET A 426 2.16 5.08 -20.73
N GLY A 427 3.32 4.54 -20.35
CA GLY A 427 4.37 5.29 -19.66
C GLY A 427 4.11 5.52 -18.17
N LEU A 428 3.20 4.75 -17.55
CA LEU A 428 3.07 4.72 -16.09
C LEU A 428 4.13 3.79 -15.49
N ASP A 429 4.77 4.25 -14.42
CA ASP A 429 5.57 3.39 -13.57
C ASP A 429 4.66 2.42 -12.78
N ILE A 430 5.18 1.25 -12.42
CA ILE A 430 4.41 0.19 -11.77
C ILE A 430 5.07 -0.20 -10.46
N VAL A 431 4.30 -0.24 -9.36
CA VAL A 431 4.80 -0.53 -8.01
C VAL A 431 3.82 -1.46 -7.26
N PRO A 432 4.00 -2.80 -7.25
CA PRO A 432 3.02 -3.72 -6.67
C PRO A 432 3.07 -3.88 -5.15
N TRP A 433 1.91 -4.23 -4.58
CA TRP A 433 1.75 -4.66 -3.19
C TRP A 433 1.09 -6.05 -3.09
N THR A 434 1.53 -6.99 -2.24
CA THR A 434 2.69 -7.01 -1.34
C THR A 434 3.35 -8.39 -1.38
N LEU A 435 4.68 -8.45 -1.42
CA LEU A 435 5.43 -9.69 -1.73
C LEU A 435 5.38 -10.76 -0.62
N GLU A 436 5.81 -10.46 0.62
CA GLU A 436 5.90 -11.45 1.72
C GLU A 436 4.81 -11.30 2.81
N ARG A 437 3.56 -11.03 2.42
CA ARG A 437 2.44 -10.83 3.37
C ARG A 437 1.66 -12.11 3.73
N SER A 438 1.73 -13.15 2.90
CA SER A 438 1.03 -14.43 3.07
C SER A 438 1.89 -15.50 3.78
N ASP A 439 1.25 -16.60 4.15
CA ASP A 439 1.93 -17.86 4.50
C ASP A 439 2.73 -18.41 3.28
N ALA A 440 3.60 -19.39 3.54
CA ALA A 440 4.43 -20.13 2.60
C ALA A 440 3.80 -20.32 1.20
N LEU A 441 4.52 -19.97 0.13
CA LEU A 441 4.07 -20.14 -1.25
C LEU A 441 3.88 -21.62 -1.61
N ALA A 442 4.57 -22.53 -0.92
CA ALA A 442 4.32 -23.98 -0.99
C ALA A 442 2.87 -24.38 -0.61
N LYS A 443 2.11 -23.51 0.08
CA LYS A 443 0.68 -23.66 0.38
C LYS A 443 -0.24 -22.94 -0.62
N GLY A 444 0.31 -22.51 -1.76
CA GLY A 444 -0.39 -21.77 -2.83
C GLY A 444 -0.41 -20.25 -2.66
N GLY A 445 0.29 -19.68 -1.67
CA GLY A 445 0.47 -18.23 -1.47
C GLY A 445 -0.79 -17.41 -1.15
N GLY A 446 -1.96 -18.03 -1.06
CA GLY A 446 -3.21 -17.37 -0.68
C GLY A 446 -3.66 -16.28 -1.68
N TRP A 447 -4.21 -15.18 -1.17
CA TRP A 447 -4.85 -14.15 -2.00
C TRP A 447 -3.87 -13.40 -2.91
N TYR A 448 -2.72 -12.96 -2.37
CA TYR A 448 -1.70 -12.17 -3.08
C TYR A 448 -1.09 -12.89 -4.30
N PHE A 449 -1.11 -14.23 -4.28
CA PHE A 449 -0.61 -15.09 -5.36
C PHE A 449 -1.71 -15.93 -6.03
N SER A 450 -2.98 -15.59 -5.80
CA SER A 450 -4.15 -16.43 -6.16
C SER A 450 -4.16 -16.90 -7.62
N LYS A 451 -3.82 -16.03 -8.58
CA LYS A 451 -3.69 -16.38 -10.01
C LYS A 451 -2.55 -17.34 -10.34
N LEU A 452 -1.49 -17.34 -9.54
CA LEU A 452 -0.27 -18.13 -9.75
C LEU A 452 -0.29 -19.45 -8.97
N SER A 453 -1.26 -19.65 -8.08
CA SER A 453 -1.44 -20.86 -7.27
C SER A 453 -1.31 -22.19 -8.05
N ARG A 454 -1.65 -22.22 -9.34
CA ARG A 454 -1.49 -23.42 -10.19
C ARG A 454 -0.05 -23.75 -10.58
N VAL A 455 0.90 -22.82 -10.46
CA VAL A 455 2.33 -23.00 -10.85
C VAL A 455 3.32 -22.80 -9.72
N LEU A 456 2.91 -22.18 -8.62
CA LEU A 456 3.70 -22.17 -7.39
C LEU A 456 3.68 -23.57 -6.75
N ARG A 457 4.84 -23.98 -6.24
CA ARG A 457 5.14 -25.30 -5.67
C ARG A 457 5.94 -25.17 -4.38
N GLU A 458 6.84 -24.20 -4.30
CA GLU A 458 7.81 -24.05 -3.23
C GLU A 458 7.96 -22.58 -2.81
N ASP A 459 8.51 -22.34 -1.62
CA ASP A 459 8.75 -20.99 -1.12
C ASP A 459 9.75 -20.21 -1.98
N ALA A 460 10.72 -20.91 -2.58
CA ALA A 460 11.70 -20.35 -3.50
C ALA A 460 11.07 -19.72 -4.76
N ASP A 461 9.84 -20.07 -5.12
CA ASP A 461 9.15 -19.49 -6.27
C ASP A 461 8.92 -17.98 -6.11
N ILE A 462 9.00 -17.44 -4.89
CA ILE A 462 8.92 -16.00 -4.65
C ILE A 462 10.06 -15.22 -5.34
N LEU A 463 11.23 -15.84 -5.50
CA LEU A 463 12.35 -15.26 -6.25
C LEU A 463 12.03 -15.19 -7.74
N LYS A 464 11.34 -16.20 -8.29
CA LYS A 464 10.89 -16.25 -9.68
C LYS A 464 9.81 -15.19 -9.94
N VAL A 465 8.86 -15.04 -9.01
CA VAL A 465 7.85 -13.97 -9.06
C VAL A 465 8.49 -12.59 -9.02
N LEU A 466 9.45 -12.36 -8.11
CA LEU A 466 10.18 -11.10 -8.03
C LEU A 466 10.98 -10.81 -9.31
N ASP A 467 11.59 -11.83 -9.90
CA ASP A 467 12.38 -11.71 -11.13
C ASP A 467 11.51 -11.32 -12.34
N VAL A 468 10.37 -12.00 -12.54
CA VAL A 468 9.39 -11.67 -13.61
C VAL A 468 8.75 -10.29 -13.39
N LEU A 469 8.53 -9.88 -12.14
CA LEU A 469 8.06 -8.51 -11.86
C LEU A 469 9.12 -7.47 -12.27
N TYR A 470 10.39 -7.70 -11.95
CA TYR A 470 11.45 -6.74 -12.27
C TYR A 470 11.79 -6.73 -13.77
N GLU A 471 12.14 -7.87 -14.36
CA GLU A 471 12.60 -7.95 -15.75
C GLU A 471 11.45 -7.84 -16.77
N ASP A 472 10.39 -8.64 -16.60
CA ASP A 472 9.34 -8.76 -17.63
C ASP A 472 8.21 -7.74 -17.48
N VAL A 473 7.83 -7.38 -16.25
CA VAL A 473 6.86 -6.29 -16.00
C VAL A 473 7.57 -4.93 -16.03
N GLY A 474 8.77 -4.81 -15.45
CA GLY A 474 9.50 -3.54 -15.36
C GLY A 474 9.08 -2.68 -14.17
N ILE A 475 8.77 -3.29 -13.02
CA ILE A 475 8.37 -2.55 -11.82
C ILE A 475 9.50 -1.64 -11.31
N LYS A 476 9.15 -0.47 -10.75
CA LYS A 476 10.12 0.50 -10.21
C LYS A 476 10.47 0.27 -8.76
N ALA A 477 9.55 -0.28 -7.99
CA ALA A 477 9.78 -0.65 -6.61
C ALA A 477 8.72 -1.69 -6.18
N ILE A 478 8.86 -2.29 -4.99
CA ILE A 478 7.93 -3.30 -4.48
C ILE A 478 7.67 -3.15 -2.98
N TRP A 479 6.40 -3.21 -2.59
CA TRP A 479 6.01 -3.34 -1.18
C TRP A 479 6.25 -4.77 -0.69
N THR A 480 6.82 -4.89 0.50
CA THR A 480 6.97 -6.18 1.19
C THR A 480 6.86 -6.05 2.71
N ASP A 481 6.12 -6.97 3.35
CA ASP A 481 6.10 -7.15 4.82
C ASP A 481 7.46 -7.66 5.34
N TRP A 482 8.36 -8.14 4.46
CA TRP A 482 9.73 -8.57 4.79
C TRP A 482 10.74 -8.04 3.76
N PRO A 483 11.43 -6.91 4.03
CA PRO A 483 12.37 -6.28 3.08
C PRO A 483 13.61 -7.11 2.69
N SER A 484 13.87 -8.23 3.38
CA SER A 484 15.08 -9.04 3.23
C SER A 484 15.34 -9.52 1.80
N ILE A 485 14.36 -10.19 1.17
CA ILE A 485 14.56 -10.84 -0.13
C ILE A 485 14.68 -9.82 -1.26
N ALA A 486 13.87 -8.76 -1.21
CA ALA A 486 13.90 -7.69 -2.19
C ALA A 486 15.20 -6.87 -2.09
N THR A 487 15.70 -6.65 -0.87
CA THR A 487 17.01 -6.01 -0.64
C THR A 487 18.16 -6.86 -1.18
N PHE A 488 18.15 -8.18 -0.93
CA PHE A 488 19.17 -9.07 -1.49
C PHE A 488 19.16 -9.00 -3.01
N TYR A 489 17.99 -9.18 -3.63
CA TYR A 489 17.80 -9.12 -5.08
C TYR A 489 18.29 -7.79 -5.68
N ALA A 490 17.88 -6.66 -5.10
CA ALA A 490 18.31 -5.32 -5.52
C ALA A 490 19.84 -5.14 -5.43
N ASN A 491 20.47 -5.62 -4.36
CA ASN A 491 21.92 -5.56 -4.21
C ASN A 491 22.67 -6.46 -5.22
N CYS A 492 22.09 -7.60 -5.59
CA CYS A 492 22.68 -8.49 -6.60
C CYS A 492 22.60 -7.92 -8.03
N LYS A 493 21.54 -7.19 -8.35
CA LYS A 493 21.34 -6.58 -9.68
C LYS A 493 21.75 -5.09 -9.77
N GLY A 494 22.14 -4.48 -8.66
CA GLY A 494 22.59 -3.08 -8.62
C GLY A 494 21.44 -2.05 -8.68
N ILE A 495 20.24 -2.42 -8.24
CA ILE A 495 19.01 -1.65 -8.40
C ILE A 495 18.89 -0.61 -7.28
N ASP A 496 18.87 0.68 -7.64
CA ASP A 496 18.54 1.84 -6.79
C ASP A 496 19.21 1.85 -5.40
N LEU A 497 20.48 1.44 -5.35
CA LEU A 497 21.27 1.30 -4.13
C LEU A 497 21.73 2.66 -3.59
N ARG A 498 21.76 2.79 -2.25
CA ARG A 498 22.04 4.06 -1.54
C ARG A 498 23.25 4.05 -0.63
#